data_AF-A0A1F7GAS4-F1
#
_entry.id   AF-A0A1F7GAS4-F1
#
_cell.length_a   1.000
_cell.length_b   1.000
_cell.length_c   1.000
_cell.angle_alpha   90.00
_cell.angle_beta   90.00
_cell.angle_gamma   90.00
#
_symmetry.space_group_name_H-M   'P 1'
#
loop_
_entity.id
_entity.type
_entity.pdbx_description
1 polymer ?
#
loop_
_entity_poly.entity_id
_entity_poly.type
_entity_poly.pdbx_seq_one_letter_code
_entity_poly.pdbx_strand_id
1 'polypeptide(L)'
;MINMHGEESKLAIVDADGLIGLMSKDDKHHSKCIEINNFLNAQGFRLLIPYGIVLEASTAVARAEDPKKPILAHKLLVTFQQASEPSHFDLNVGITVSKLYNPQASAKHTPFDHYVLALAKQNNIRYVFSFDQFYAMNGLVLLEDLL
;
A
#
# COMPACT_ATOMS: atom_id res chain seq x y z
N MET A 1 4.51 -32.75 -8.61
CA MET A 1 5.59 -32.11 -9.38
C MET A 1 6.10 -30.94 -8.56
N ILE A 2 7.38 -30.94 -8.22
CA ILE A 2 8.03 -29.94 -7.38
C ILE A 2 8.54 -28.86 -8.32
N ASN A 3 8.00 -27.64 -8.26
CA ASN A 3 8.59 -26.50 -8.94
C ASN A 3 9.81 -26.04 -8.13
N MET A 4 11.00 -26.43 -8.61
CA MET A 4 12.31 -26.14 -8.04
C MET A 4 12.98 -24.90 -8.66
N HIS A 5 12.24 -23.82 -8.88
CA HIS A 5 12.82 -22.48 -8.99
C HIS A 5 11.90 -21.48 -8.28
N GLY A 6 12.36 -21.01 -7.12
CA GLY A 6 11.69 -19.98 -6.33
C GLY A 6 11.79 -18.62 -7.03
N GLU A 7 10.98 -18.41 -8.07
CA GLU A 7 10.67 -17.04 -8.48
C GLU A 7 9.91 -16.39 -7.32
N GLU A 8 10.55 -15.45 -6.64
CA GLU A 8 9.84 -14.60 -5.69
C GLU A 8 8.66 -13.95 -6.42
N SER A 9 7.48 -14.03 -5.80
CA SER A 9 6.28 -13.38 -6.32
C SER A 9 6.58 -11.91 -6.59
N LYS A 10 6.54 -11.49 -7.86
CA LYS A 10 6.64 -10.10 -8.29
C LYS A 10 5.33 -9.36 -8.01
N LEU A 11 4.92 -9.39 -6.75
CA LEU A 11 3.73 -8.75 -6.23
C LEU A 11 4.17 -7.89 -5.05
N ALA A 12 3.82 -6.61 -5.08
CA ALA A 12 3.99 -5.70 -3.96
C ALA A 12 2.63 -5.19 -3.49
N ILE A 13 2.48 -5.00 -2.19
CA ILE A 13 1.30 -4.36 -1.61
C ILE A 13 1.54 -2.85 -1.50
N VAL A 14 0.51 -2.04 -1.74
CA VAL A 14 0.60 -0.59 -1.70
C VAL A 14 0.05 -0.05 -0.39
N ASP A 15 0.77 0.89 0.21
CA ASP A 15 0.32 1.70 1.35
C ASP A 15 -0.19 3.09 0.91
N ALA A 16 -0.85 3.82 1.80
CA ALA A 16 -1.52 5.08 1.51
C ALA A 16 -0.55 6.15 1.01
N ASP A 17 0.65 6.26 1.60
CA ASP A 17 1.67 7.22 1.20
C ASP A 17 2.20 6.97 -0.23
N GLY A 18 2.48 5.72 -0.58
CA GLY A 18 2.86 5.29 -1.92
C GLY A 18 1.76 5.61 -2.93
N LEU A 19 0.49 5.32 -2.60
CA LEU A 19 -0.66 5.61 -3.46
C LEU A 19 -0.86 7.11 -3.67
N ILE A 20 -0.77 7.92 -2.61
CA ILE A 20 -0.87 9.39 -2.69
C ILE A 20 0.26 9.95 -3.55
N GLY A 21 1.50 9.51 -3.31
CA GLY A 21 2.67 9.95 -4.07
C GLY A 21 2.56 9.63 -5.57
N LEU A 22 1.98 8.49 -5.96
CA LEU A 22 1.73 8.17 -7.37
C LEU A 22 0.72 9.12 -8.03
N MET A 23 -0.26 9.61 -7.27
CA MET A 23 -1.43 10.31 -7.81
C MET A 23 -1.39 11.83 -7.66
N SER A 24 -0.62 12.34 -6.71
CA SER A 24 -0.51 13.76 -6.37
C SER A 24 0.84 14.31 -6.82
N LYS A 25 0.84 15.17 -7.84
CA LYS A 25 2.07 15.83 -8.33
C LYS A 25 2.77 16.70 -7.30
N ASP A 26 1.99 17.24 -6.37
CA ASP A 26 2.47 18.13 -5.31
C ASP A 26 2.91 17.35 -4.05
N ASP A 27 2.85 16.01 -4.07
CA ASP A 27 3.35 15.21 -2.97
C ASP A 27 4.87 15.19 -2.95
N LYS A 28 5.46 15.29 -1.76
CA LYS A 28 6.93 15.30 -1.58
C LYS A 28 7.61 14.02 -2.08
N HIS A 29 6.89 12.89 -2.11
CA HIS A 29 7.38 11.61 -2.60
C HIS A 29 7.07 11.40 -4.09
N HIS A 30 6.36 12.31 -4.76
CA HIS A 30 5.87 12.09 -6.13
C HIS A 30 6.96 11.63 -7.09
N SER A 31 8.09 12.35 -7.15
CA SER A 31 9.19 12.01 -8.05
C SER A 31 9.75 10.61 -7.78
N LYS A 32 9.90 10.23 -6.50
CA LYS A 32 10.40 8.91 -6.11
C LYS A 32 9.37 7.83 -6.37
N CYS A 33 8.07 8.09 -6.17
CA CYS A 33 7.01 7.16 -6.54
C CYS A 33 6.98 6.86 -8.05
N ILE A 34 7.18 7.88 -8.89
CA ILE A 34 7.26 7.67 -10.35
C ILE A 34 8.48 6.82 -10.72
N GLU A 35 9.63 7.07 -10.09
CA GLU A 35 10.86 6.28 -10.28
C GLU A 35 10.65 4.80 -9.90
N ILE A 36 10.12 4.55 -8.70
CA ILE A 36 9.76 3.20 -8.23
C ILE A 36 8.79 2.54 -9.21
N ASN A 37 7.70 3.22 -9.58
CA ASN A 37 6.71 2.65 -10.51
C ASN A 37 7.30 2.28 -11.87
N ASN A 38 8.20 3.10 -12.41
CA ASN A 38 8.89 2.79 -13.67
C ASN A 38 9.78 1.56 -13.53
N PHE A 39 10.54 1.46 -12.44
CA PHE A 39 11.33 0.28 -12.12
C PHE A 39 10.45 -0.98 -12.01
N LEU A 40 9.36 -0.91 -11.24
CA LEU A 40 8.42 -2.03 -11.06
C LEU A 40 7.84 -2.51 -12.39
N ASN A 41 7.42 -1.58 -13.25
CA ASN A 41 6.91 -1.91 -14.58
C ASN A 41 7.98 -2.60 -15.45
N ALA A 42 9.21 -2.10 -15.43
CA ALA A 42 10.33 -2.71 -16.16
C ALA A 42 10.67 -4.11 -15.64
N GLN A 43 10.53 -4.34 -14.33
CA GLN A 43 10.79 -5.63 -13.70
C GLN A 43 9.59 -6.59 -13.74
N GLY A 44 8.43 -6.17 -14.23
CA GLY A 44 7.22 -6.99 -14.29
C GLY A 44 6.56 -7.23 -12.93
N PHE A 45 6.68 -6.28 -12.00
CA PHE A 45 5.93 -6.28 -10.75
C PHE A 45 4.46 -5.95 -10.99
N ARG A 46 3.60 -6.57 -10.17
CA ARG A 46 2.20 -6.20 -10.01
C ARG A 46 2.01 -5.52 -8.66
N LEU A 47 1.06 -4.59 -8.61
CA LEU A 47 0.67 -3.92 -7.38
C LEU A 47 -0.68 -4.46 -6.90
N LEU A 48 -0.72 -4.92 -5.66
CA LEU A 48 -1.95 -5.13 -4.91
C LEU A 48 -2.30 -3.84 -4.19
N ILE A 49 -3.42 -3.22 -4.56
CA ILE A 49 -3.92 -1.99 -3.93
C ILE A 49 -5.15 -2.39 -3.10
N PRO A 50 -5.05 -2.51 -1.77
CA PRO A 50 -6.21 -2.88 -0.95
C PRO A 50 -7.23 -1.73 -0.89
N TYR A 51 -8.53 -2.04 -0.96
CA TYR A 51 -9.56 -0.99 -0.90
C TYR A 51 -9.52 -0.17 0.39
N GLY A 52 -9.15 -0.79 1.53
CA GLY A 52 -8.95 -0.08 2.80
C GLY A 52 -7.92 1.06 2.69
N ILE A 53 -6.86 0.85 1.91
CA ILE A 53 -5.80 1.84 1.67
C ILE A 53 -6.27 2.93 0.71
N VAL A 54 -7.13 2.59 -0.25
CA VAL A 54 -7.78 3.60 -1.10
C VAL A 54 -8.65 4.54 -0.25
N LEU A 55 -9.41 4.00 0.71
CA LEU A 55 -10.24 4.80 1.62
C LEU A 55 -9.39 5.68 2.55
N GLU A 56 -8.31 5.13 3.10
CA GLU A 56 -7.37 5.88 3.93
C GLU A 56 -6.72 7.02 3.14
N ALA A 57 -6.12 6.71 1.98
CA ALA A 57 -5.49 7.69 1.12
C ALA A 57 -6.47 8.80 0.71
N SER A 58 -7.69 8.43 0.31
CA SER A 58 -8.74 9.39 -0.05
C SER A 58 -9.12 10.28 1.14
N THR A 59 -9.20 9.71 2.34
CA THR A 59 -9.51 10.45 3.58
C THR A 59 -8.38 11.41 3.94
N ALA A 60 -7.13 10.94 3.89
CA ALA A 60 -5.94 11.74 4.20
C ALA A 60 -5.84 12.94 3.25
N VAL A 61 -6.03 12.71 1.95
CA VAL A 61 -6.07 13.76 0.94
C VAL A 61 -7.23 14.72 1.21
N ALA A 62 -8.46 14.24 1.39
CA ALA A 62 -9.64 15.09 1.59
C ALA A 62 -9.56 16.01 2.82
N ARG A 63 -8.77 15.63 3.84
CA ARG A 63 -8.58 16.42 5.07
C ARG A 63 -7.53 17.52 4.96
N ALA A 64 -6.72 17.54 3.90
CA ALA A 64 -5.72 18.59 3.71
C ALA A 64 -6.39 19.96 3.46
N GLU A 65 -5.78 21.04 3.96
CA GLU A 65 -6.27 22.43 3.86
C GLU A 65 -6.11 23.03 2.44
N ASP A 66 -6.36 22.24 1.40
CA ASP A 66 -6.34 22.69 0.00
C ASP A 66 -7.69 22.32 -0.66
N PRO A 67 -8.42 23.31 -1.21
CA PRO A 67 -9.74 23.10 -1.80
C PRO A 67 -9.76 22.16 -3.02
N LYS A 68 -8.60 21.87 -3.64
CA LYS A 68 -8.50 20.90 -4.74
C LYS A 68 -8.41 19.46 -4.26
N LYS A 69 -8.11 19.22 -2.98
CA LYS A 69 -7.86 17.88 -2.45
C LYS A 69 -9.10 16.98 -2.43
N PRO A 70 -10.32 17.45 -2.14
CA PRO A 70 -11.52 16.63 -2.30
C PRO A 70 -11.71 16.06 -3.73
N ILE A 71 -11.31 16.81 -4.76
CA ILE A 71 -11.35 16.34 -6.16
C ILE A 71 -10.35 15.20 -6.37
N LEU A 72 -9.14 15.34 -5.82
CA LEU A 72 -8.13 14.28 -5.88
C LEU A 72 -8.56 13.02 -5.11
N ALA A 73 -9.19 13.19 -3.94
CA ALA A 73 -9.75 12.08 -3.17
C ALA A 73 -10.83 11.32 -3.97
N HIS A 74 -11.74 12.04 -4.63
CA HIS A 74 -12.71 11.41 -5.52
C HIS A 74 -12.04 10.69 -6.70
N LYS A 75 -10.98 11.29 -7.27
CA LYS A 75 -10.21 10.66 -8.35
C LYS A 75 -9.58 9.33 -7.92
N LEU A 76 -9.04 9.24 -6.71
CA LEU A 76 -8.51 7.97 -6.16
C LEU A 76 -9.56 6.87 -6.15
N LEU A 77 -10.78 7.16 -5.66
CA LEU A 77 -11.89 6.22 -5.62
C LEU A 77 -12.30 5.76 -7.03
N VAL A 78 -12.44 6.68 -7.97
CA VAL A 78 -12.81 6.37 -9.36
C VAL A 78 -11.73 5.55 -10.07
N THR A 79 -10.45 5.90 -9.89
CA THR A 79 -9.35 5.15 -10.48
C THR A 79 -9.31 3.70 -9.96
N PHE A 80 -9.54 3.50 -8.66
CA PHE A 80 -9.63 2.15 -8.10
C PHE A 80 -10.81 1.35 -8.70
N GLN A 81 -11.99 1.95 -8.78
CA GLN A 81 -13.19 1.32 -9.37
C GLN A 81 -12.94 0.83 -10.80
N GLN A 82 -12.16 1.57 -11.59
CA GLN A 82 -11.87 1.24 -12.98
C GLN A 82 -10.77 0.18 -13.15
N ALA A 83 -9.85 0.10 -12.19
CA ALA A 83 -8.61 -0.69 -12.32
C ALA A 83 -8.65 -2.04 -11.62
N SER A 84 -9.63 -2.31 -10.75
CA SER A 84 -9.58 -3.46 -9.85
C SER A 84 -10.91 -4.19 -9.74
N GLU A 85 -10.83 -5.51 -9.61
CA GLU A 85 -11.95 -6.29 -9.09
C GLU A 85 -12.19 -5.95 -7.61
N PRO A 86 -13.44 -5.98 -7.13
CA PRO A 86 -13.73 -5.68 -5.73
C PRO A 86 -12.91 -6.59 -4.81
N SER A 87 -12.06 -6.01 -3.95
CA SER A 87 -11.41 -6.77 -2.88
C SER A 87 -12.50 -7.24 -1.91
N HIS A 88 -12.73 -8.54 -1.83
CA HIS A 88 -13.64 -9.09 -0.84
C HIS A 88 -13.04 -8.90 0.55
N PHE A 89 -13.86 -8.45 1.51
CA PHE A 89 -13.44 -8.39 2.89
C PHE A 89 -13.15 -9.81 3.40
N ASP A 90 -11.91 -10.06 3.79
CA ASP A 90 -11.51 -11.32 4.39
C ASP A 90 -11.49 -11.20 5.92
N LEU A 91 -12.35 -12.00 6.56
CA LEU A 91 -12.48 -12.02 8.02
C LEU A 91 -11.17 -12.43 8.72
N ASN A 92 -10.35 -13.28 8.10
CA ASN A 92 -9.06 -13.72 8.67
C ASN A 92 -8.04 -12.57 8.74
N VAL A 93 -8.09 -11.65 7.77
CA VAL A 93 -7.29 -10.42 7.81
C VAL A 93 -7.72 -9.59 9.00
N GLY A 94 -9.02 -9.39 9.20
CA GLY A 94 -9.56 -8.63 10.34
C GLY A 94 -9.13 -9.19 11.70
N ILE A 95 -9.18 -10.52 11.87
CA ILE A 95 -8.69 -11.20 13.08
C ILE A 95 -7.18 -11.02 13.27
N THR A 96 -6.41 -10.99 12.18
CA THR A 96 -4.96 -10.78 12.25
C THR A 96 -4.63 -9.35 12.64
N VAL A 97 -5.35 -8.35 12.09
CA VAL A 97 -5.18 -6.94 12.46
C VAL A 97 -5.43 -6.72 13.95
N SER A 98 -6.51 -7.28 14.50
CA SER A 98 -6.82 -7.10 15.93
C SER A 98 -5.79 -7.72 16.88
N LYS A 99 -5.05 -8.74 16.41
CA LYS A 99 -3.93 -9.34 17.16
C LYS A 99 -2.63 -8.55 17.04
N LEU A 100 -2.37 -7.95 15.87
CA LEU A 100 -1.13 -7.21 15.63
C LEU A 100 -1.18 -5.78 16.17
N TYR A 101 -2.34 -5.11 16.08
CA TYR A 101 -2.48 -3.72 16.48
C TYR A 101 -2.47 -3.56 18.00
N ASN A 102 -1.46 -2.86 18.51
CA ASN A 102 -1.38 -2.45 19.90
C ASN A 102 -1.44 -0.92 20.01
N PRO A 103 -2.56 -0.34 20.47
CA PRO A 103 -2.71 1.11 20.56
C PRO A 103 -1.77 1.76 21.59
N GLN A 104 -1.13 0.99 22.48
CA GLN A 104 -0.16 1.49 23.45
C GLN A 104 1.28 1.49 22.92
N ALA A 105 1.54 0.83 21.79
CA ALA A 105 2.90 0.73 21.24
C ALA A 105 3.31 1.99 20.45
N SER A 106 2.40 2.54 19.64
CA SER A 106 2.65 3.72 18.83
C SER A 106 1.34 4.37 18.40
N ALA A 107 1.26 5.70 18.49
CA ALA A 107 0.16 6.48 17.90
C ALA A 107 0.35 6.70 16.38
N LYS A 108 1.54 6.40 15.84
CA LYS A 108 1.86 6.60 14.42
C LYS A 108 1.38 5.45 13.54
N HIS A 109 1.45 4.22 14.05
CA HIS A 109 1.10 3.02 13.29
C HIS A 109 -0.39 2.71 13.50
N THR A 110 -1.19 3.09 12.54
CA THR A 110 -2.64 3.01 12.53
C THR A 110 -3.13 1.57 12.32
N PRO A 111 -4.44 1.31 12.52
CA PRO A 111 -5.05 0.05 12.10
C PRO A 111 -4.90 -0.25 10.60
N PHE A 112 -4.77 0.77 9.74
CA PHE A 112 -4.55 0.56 8.31
C PHE A 112 -3.16 0.01 8.02
N ASP A 113 -2.12 0.49 8.72
CA ASP A 113 -0.77 -0.05 8.57
C ASP A 113 -0.70 -1.54 8.96
N HIS A 114 -1.42 -1.89 10.03
CA HIS A 114 -1.53 -3.28 10.47
C HIS A 114 -2.40 -4.13 9.52
N TYR A 115 -3.35 -3.51 8.82
CA TYR A 115 -4.13 -4.14 7.76
C TYR A 115 -3.27 -4.46 6.52
N VAL A 116 -2.37 -3.55 6.11
CA VAL A 116 -1.36 -3.84 5.07
C VAL A 116 -0.48 -5.01 5.49
N LEU A 117 0.06 -5.00 6.71
CA LEU A 117 0.88 -6.12 7.22
C LEU A 117 0.14 -7.45 7.26
N ALA A 118 -1.12 -7.45 7.71
CA ALA A 118 -1.94 -8.64 7.77
C ALA A 118 -2.20 -9.21 6.37
N LEU A 119 -2.54 -8.35 5.40
CA LEU A 119 -2.71 -8.75 4.00
C LEU A 119 -1.41 -9.27 3.39
N ALA A 120 -0.28 -8.61 3.66
CA ALA A 120 1.00 -9.03 3.14
C ALA A 120 1.36 -10.44 3.63
N LYS A 121 1.20 -10.70 4.94
CA LYS A 121 1.43 -12.01 5.55
C LYS A 121 0.50 -13.08 4.97
N GLN A 122 -0.79 -12.78 4.84
CA GLN A 122 -1.76 -13.74 4.33
C GLN A 122 -1.49 -14.14 2.87
N ASN A 123 -1.00 -13.19 2.05
CA ASN A 123 -0.74 -13.40 0.64
C ASN A 123 0.72 -13.76 0.32
N ASN A 124 1.57 -13.97 1.34
CA ASN A 124 3.02 -14.20 1.21
C ASN A 124 3.72 -13.09 0.38
N ILE A 125 3.26 -11.85 0.51
CA ILE A 125 3.85 -10.68 -0.13
C ILE A 125 5.01 -10.19 0.73
N ARG A 126 6.17 -10.00 0.11
CA ARG A 126 7.39 -9.52 0.78
C ARG A 126 7.69 -8.05 0.52
N TYR A 127 7.09 -7.47 -0.50
CA TYR A 127 7.38 -6.13 -0.98
C TYR A 127 6.26 -5.17 -0.64
N VAL A 128 6.59 -3.96 -0.20
CA VAL A 128 5.63 -2.90 0.07
C VAL A 128 6.03 -1.60 -0.64
N PHE A 129 5.06 -0.98 -1.29
CA PHE A 129 5.20 0.37 -1.81
C PHE A 129 4.80 1.37 -0.73
N SER A 130 5.76 1.73 0.11
CA SER A 130 5.65 2.71 1.19
C SER A 130 7.03 3.32 1.49
N PHE A 131 7.05 4.42 2.22
CA PHE A 131 8.25 5.04 2.79
C PHE A 131 8.32 4.90 4.33
N ASP A 132 7.35 4.21 4.95
CA ASP A 132 7.36 3.99 6.40
C ASP A 132 8.22 2.78 6.81
N GLN A 133 9.25 3.05 7.60
CA GLN A 133 10.15 2.04 8.18
C GLN A 133 9.42 1.03 9.09
N PHE A 134 8.20 1.33 9.53
CA PHE A 134 7.32 0.39 10.22
C PHE A 134 7.24 -0.95 9.47
N TYR A 135 7.12 -0.93 8.15
CA TYR A 135 7.00 -2.15 7.36
C TYR A 135 8.30 -2.95 7.29
N ALA A 136 9.44 -2.27 7.16
CA ALA A 136 10.76 -2.90 7.17
C ALA A 136 11.03 -3.60 8.52
N MET A 137 10.72 -2.94 9.63
CA MET A 137 10.82 -3.52 10.98
C MET A 137 9.92 -4.75 11.18
N ASN A 138 8.89 -4.92 10.36
CA ASN A 138 7.96 -6.05 10.40
C ASN A 138 8.22 -7.10 9.30
N GLY A 139 9.39 -7.04 8.63
CA GLY A 139 9.87 -8.06 7.72
C GLY A 139 9.43 -7.92 6.26
N LEU A 140 8.88 -6.75 5.88
CA LEU A 140 8.69 -6.40 4.47
C LEU A 140 9.92 -5.68 3.93
N VAL A 141 10.06 -5.64 2.61
CA VAL A 141 11.10 -4.89 1.89
C VAL A 141 10.42 -3.67 1.27
N LEU A 142 10.94 -2.47 1.56
CA LEU A 142 10.45 -1.25 0.93
C LEU A 142 10.90 -1.24 -0.53
N LEU A 143 9.99 -0.90 -1.44
CA LEU A 143 10.33 -0.86 -2.87
C LEU A 143 11.37 0.21 -3.21
N GLU A 144 11.54 1.23 -2.37
CA GLU A 144 12.61 2.21 -2.54
C GLU A 144 14.01 1.60 -2.36
N ASP A 145 14.13 0.51 -1.58
CA ASP A 145 15.41 -0.19 -1.35
C ASP A 145 15.83 -1.06 -2.54
N LEU A 146 14.98 -1.19 -3.57
CA LEU A 146 15.24 -1.99 -4.78
C LEU A 146 15.75 -1.15 -5.97
N LEU A 147 15.76 0.17 -5.83
CA LEU A 147 16.28 1.11 -6.84
C LEU A 147 17.80 1.20 -6.78
#